data_AF-A0A1B5L189-F1
#
_entry.id   AF-A0A1B5L189-F1
#
_cell.length_a   1.000
_cell.length_b   1.000
_cell.length_c   1.000
_cell.angle_alpha   90.00
_cell.angle_beta   90.00
_cell.angle_gamma   90.00
#
_symmetry.space_group_name_H-M   'P 1'
#
loop_
_entity.id
_entity.type
_entity.pdbx_description
1 polymer ?
#
loop_
_entity_poly.entity_id
_entity_poly.type
_entity_poly.pdbx_seq_one_letter_code
_entity_poly.pdbx_strand_id
1 'polypeptide(L)'
;MSVAVSEFPSRAADHLGTFSRHNDPALLDISALGTAAQILGVINRYRLQPSHDNPAKSDNGTFKFLATIYSHVRAGQAIPMCLPAFPFKSPNRSTKVLGKLPDKAEELALSHLHGLCMAIRDVYAPGATLTIISDGLVYNGK
;
A
#
# COMPACT_ATOMS: atom_id res chain seq x y z
N MET A 1 -42.60 -0.36 -60.25
CA MET A 1 -43.33 0.58 -59.37
C MET A 1 -42.30 1.14 -58.40
N SER A 2 -41.93 2.42 -58.48
CA SER A 2 -42.71 3.62 -58.07
C SER A 2 -42.67 3.79 -56.54
N VAL A 3 -42.20 4.90 -55.95
CA VAL A 3 -41.77 6.23 -56.47
C VAL A 3 -40.56 6.73 -55.63
N ALA A 4 -39.75 7.66 -56.16
CA ALA A 4 -38.71 8.40 -55.41
C ALA A 4 -39.11 9.88 -55.20
N VAL A 5 -38.71 10.48 -54.07
CA VAL A 5 -38.99 11.88 -53.69
C VAL A 5 -37.78 12.47 -52.95
N SER A 6 -37.51 13.77 -53.11
CA SER A 6 -36.44 14.53 -52.41
C SER A 6 -36.89 16.00 -52.19
N GLU A 7 -36.23 16.88 -51.44
CA GLU A 7 -34.94 16.81 -50.70
C GLU A 7 -35.09 17.56 -49.33
N PHE A 8 -34.20 18.30 -48.67
CA PHE A 8 -32.86 18.89 -48.89
C PHE A 8 -32.09 18.94 -47.53
N PRO A 9 -30.77 19.21 -47.47
CA PRO A 9 -29.96 19.03 -46.25
C PRO A 9 -30.01 20.22 -45.26
N SER A 10 -29.63 19.94 -44.01
CA SER A 10 -29.27 20.95 -43.00
C SER A 10 -27.82 20.75 -42.51
N ARG A 11 -27.14 21.82 -42.09
CA ARG A 11 -25.69 21.85 -41.79
C ARG A 11 -25.40 22.15 -40.31
N ALA A 12 -24.28 21.58 -39.85
CA ALA A 12 -23.40 22.04 -38.75
C ALA A 12 -23.94 22.04 -37.29
N ALA A 13 -23.31 21.19 -36.47
CA ALA A 13 -23.09 21.28 -35.01
C ALA A 13 -22.58 19.89 -34.54
N ASP A 14 -21.38 19.45 -34.93
CA ASP A 14 -20.08 19.78 -34.33
C ASP A 14 -19.75 18.99 -33.04
N HIS A 15 -18.71 18.14 -33.19
CA HIS A 15 -17.72 17.79 -32.17
C HIS A 15 -18.15 17.54 -30.70
N LEU A 16 -18.67 16.34 -30.43
CA LEU A 16 -18.43 15.63 -29.16
C LEU A 16 -17.66 14.32 -29.40
N GLY A 17 -16.42 14.48 -29.87
CA GLY A 17 -15.48 13.37 -29.98
C GLY A 17 -14.99 12.91 -28.61
N THR A 18 -14.76 11.60 -28.50
CA THR A 18 -13.94 10.88 -27.51
C THR A 18 -13.36 11.74 -26.37
N PHE A 19 -13.94 11.63 -25.17
CA PHE A 19 -13.32 12.10 -23.93
C PHE A 19 -12.06 11.27 -23.61
N SER A 20 -10.97 11.64 -24.27
CA SER A 20 -9.61 11.20 -23.93
C SER A 20 -9.33 11.57 -22.48
N ARG A 21 -8.99 10.57 -21.65
CA ARG A 21 -8.59 10.78 -20.25
C ARG A 21 -7.18 11.37 -20.21
N HIS A 22 -7.06 12.64 -20.57
CA HIS A 22 -5.86 13.43 -20.33
C HIS A 22 -5.63 13.51 -18.81
N ASN A 23 -4.54 12.90 -18.37
CA ASN A 23 -4.10 12.89 -16.98
C ASN A 23 -3.60 14.28 -16.59
N ASP A 24 -4.51 15.18 -16.24
CA ASP A 24 -4.20 16.54 -15.82
C ASP A 24 -3.45 16.49 -14.47
N PRO A 25 -2.16 16.85 -14.43
CA PRO A 25 -1.30 16.53 -13.28
C PRO A 25 -1.70 17.25 -11.99
N ALA A 26 -2.48 18.33 -12.10
CA ALA A 26 -2.92 19.17 -10.99
C ALA A 26 -4.24 18.71 -10.33
N LEU A 27 -5.05 17.85 -10.97
CA LEU A 27 -6.30 17.38 -10.37
C LEU A 27 -6.03 16.28 -9.33
N LEU A 28 -6.70 16.38 -8.17
CA LEU A 28 -6.66 15.36 -7.12
C LEU A 28 -7.43 14.11 -7.57
N ASP A 29 -6.78 12.95 -7.62
CA ASP A 29 -7.45 11.68 -7.90
C ASP A 29 -8.16 11.18 -6.63
N ILE A 30 -9.47 11.44 -6.56
CA ILE A 30 -10.33 11.03 -5.45
C ILE A 30 -10.39 9.49 -5.32
N SER A 31 -10.26 8.75 -6.43
CA SER A 31 -10.27 7.28 -6.43
C SER A 31 -8.98 6.74 -5.81
N ALA A 32 -7.83 7.22 -6.27
CA ALA A 32 -6.53 6.87 -5.70
C ALA A 32 -6.42 7.28 -4.22
N LEU A 33 -7.00 8.42 -3.81
CA LEU A 33 -7.05 8.84 -2.41
C LEU A 33 -7.94 7.91 -1.56
N GLY A 34 -9.11 7.50 -2.07
CA GLY A 34 -9.98 6.53 -1.42
C GLY A 34 -9.29 5.17 -1.20
N THR A 35 -8.63 4.66 -2.23
CA THR A 35 -7.80 3.43 -2.14
C THR A 35 -6.64 3.61 -1.16
N ALA A 36 -5.94 4.74 -1.18
CA ALA A 36 -4.85 5.02 -0.23
C ALA A 36 -5.33 5.05 1.24
N ALA A 37 -6.53 5.59 1.49
CA ALA A 37 -7.16 5.55 2.81
C ALA A 37 -7.55 4.12 3.24
N GLN A 38 -8.03 3.28 2.32
CA GLN A 38 -8.29 1.86 2.60
C GLN A 38 -7.00 1.10 2.94
N ILE A 39 -5.92 1.27 2.17
CA ILE A 39 -4.60 0.67 2.45
C ILE A 39 -4.07 1.11 3.82
N LEU A 40 -4.20 2.41 4.15
CA LEU A 40 -3.83 2.93 5.47
C LEU A 40 -4.69 2.31 6.59
N GLY A 41 -5.97 2.07 6.34
CA GLY A 41 -6.86 1.30 7.21
C GLY A 41 -6.41 -0.16 7.41
N VAL A 42 -5.90 -0.82 6.36
CA VAL A 42 -5.30 -2.16 6.48
C VAL A 42 -4.04 -2.10 7.36
N ILE A 43 -3.09 -1.22 7.05
CA ILE A 43 -1.83 -1.06 7.81
C ILE A 43 -2.12 -0.77 9.29
N ASN A 44 -3.11 0.07 9.58
CA ASN A 44 -3.49 0.40 10.96
C ASN A 44 -3.96 -0.81 11.78
N ARG A 45 -4.55 -1.85 11.17
CA ARG A 45 -4.92 -3.11 11.87
C ARG A 45 -3.73 -3.98 12.27
N TYR A 46 -2.58 -3.79 11.63
CA TYR A 46 -1.33 -4.51 11.92
C TYR A 46 -0.38 -3.72 12.85
N ARG A 47 -0.79 -2.54 13.34
CA ARG A 47 0.00 -1.76 14.28
C ARG A 47 -0.05 -2.37 15.68
N LEU A 48 1.12 -2.55 16.28
CA LEU A 48 1.23 -2.70 17.74
C LEU A 48 0.55 -1.52 18.43
N GLN A 49 -0.37 -1.80 19.34
CA GLN A 49 -1.00 -0.79 20.18
C GLN A 49 0.04 -0.28 21.20
N PRO A 50 0.14 1.04 21.45
CA PRO A 50 0.96 1.55 22.55
C PRO A 50 0.50 0.96 23.89
N SER A 51 1.44 0.72 24.81
CA SER A 51 1.08 0.49 26.20
C SER A 51 0.42 1.74 26.79
N HIS A 52 -0.41 1.55 27.82
CA HIS A 52 -1.28 2.59 28.39
C HIS A 52 -0.53 3.82 28.91
N ASP A 53 0.77 3.70 29.16
CA ASP A 53 1.67 4.74 29.69
C ASP A 53 2.23 5.70 28.62
N ASN A 54 2.00 5.45 27.32
CA ASN A 54 2.61 6.25 26.25
C ASN A 54 1.61 6.62 25.14
N PRO A 55 0.75 7.64 25.35
CA PRO A 55 -0.21 8.12 24.36
C PRO A 55 0.50 8.77 23.16
N ALA A 56 0.69 8.00 22.09
CA ALA A 56 1.38 8.43 20.88
C ALA A 56 0.64 9.56 20.16
N LYS A 57 1.33 10.69 19.91
CA LYS A 57 0.80 11.84 19.14
C LYS A 57 0.40 11.39 17.73
N SER A 58 -0.90 11.36 17.46
CA SER A 58 -1.51 10.52 16.41
C SER A 58 -1.48 11.05 14.98
N ASP A 59 -1.54 12.38 14.79
CA ASP A 59 -2.16 12.91 13.56
C ASP A 59 -1.12 13.20 12.45
N ASN A 60 0.00 13.84 12.80
CA ASN A 60 1.02 14.28 11.84
C ASN A 60 1.80 13.11 11.18
N GLY A 61 1.74 11.91 11.78
CA GLY A 61 2.22 10.68 11.11
C GLY A 61 1.23 10.22 10.04
N THR A 62 -0.05 10.16 10.39
CA THR A 62 -1.15 9.63 9.57
C THR A 62 -1.26 10.33 8.21
N PHE A 63 -1.15 11.66 8.16
CA PHE A 63 -1.16 12.41 6.90
C PHE A 63 0.03 12.07 5.98
N LYS A 64 1.24 11.90 6.54
CA LYS A 64 2.44 11.54 5.77
C LYS A 64 2.32 10.15 5.16
N PHE A 65 1.86 9.15 5.93
CA PHE A 65 1.58 7.82 5.41
C PHE A 65 0.55 7.86 4.27
N LEU A 66 -0.55 8.60 4.44
CA LEU A 66 -1.58 8.73 3.39
C LEU A 66 -1.01 9.34 2.10
N ALA A 67 -0.20 10.39 2.21
CA ALA A 67 0.41 11.04 1.05
C ALA A 67 1.42 10.14 0.31
N THR A 68 2.24 9.37 1.04
CA THR A 68 3.16 8.39 0.44
C THR A 68 2.42 7.21 -0.22
N ILE A 69 1.36 6.69 0.40
CA ILE A 69 0.55 5.63 -0.21
C ILE A 69 -0.13 6.16 -1.48
N TYR A 70 -0.73 7.35 -1.42
CA TYR A 70 -1.40 8.00 -2.56
C TYR A 70 -0.48 8.17 -3.78
N SER A 71 0.79 8.54 -3.60
CA SER A 71 1.70 8.71 -4.74
C SER A 71 1.97 7.40 -5.49
N HIS A 72 2.12 6.28 -4.79
CA HIS A 72 2.27 4.96 -5.42
C HIS A 72 0.95 4.44 -6.01
N VAL A 73 -0.18 4.66 -5.34
CA VAL A 73 -1.52 4.29 -5.87
C VAL A 73 -1.78 5.02 -7.19
N ARG A 74 -1.56 6.35 -7.24
CA ARG A 74 -1.71 7.18 -8.46
C ARG A 74 -0.74 6.76 -9.58
N ALA A 75 0.43 6.23 -9.23
CA ALA A 75 1.40 5.69 -10.18
C ALA A 75 1.08 4.24 -10.64
N GLY A 76 0.05 3.59 -10.08
CA GLY A 76 -0.26 2.19 -10.37
C GLY A 76 0.76 1.18 -9.82
N GLN A 77 1.59 1.59 -8.85
CA GLN A 77 2.72 0.83 -8.33
C GLN A 77 2.39 0.12 -7.01
N ALA A 78 2.92 -1.10 -6.83
CA ALA A 78 2.89 -1.79 -5.55
C ALA A 78 3.55 -0.93 -4.45
N ILE A 79 2.92 -0.85 -3.28
CA ILE A 79 3.39 0.01 -2.18
C ILE A 79 4.71 -0.56 -1.62
N PRO A 80 5.83 0.18 -1.65
CA PRO A 80 7.07 -0.27 -1.03
C PRO A 80 7.00 -0.07 0.49
N MET A 81 7.35 -1.10 1.25
CA MET A 81 7.48 -1.06 2.70
C MET A 81 8.82 -1.66 3.10
N CYS A 82 9.45 -1.13 4.15
CA CYS A 82 10.64 -1.72 4.74
C CYS A 82 10.45 -1.96 6.24
N LEU A 83 11.06 -3.03 6.75
CA LEU A 83 10.99 -3.40 8.16
C LEU A 83 12.37 -3.86 8.63
N PRO A 84 13.09 -3.07 9.43
CA PRO A 84 14.21 -3.52 10.24
C PRO A 84 13.68 -4.54 11.27
N ALA A 85 13.99 -5.82 11.05
CA ALA A 85 13.50 -6.91 11.89
C ALA A 85 14.27 -8.21 11.63
N PHE A 86 14.04 -9.19 12.50
CA PHE A 86 14.75 -10.45 12.54
C PHE A 86 16.29 -10.26 12.59
N PRO A 87 16.81 -9.46 13.55
CA PRO A 87 18.18 -9.66 14.00
C PRO A 87 18.28 -11.07 14.62
N PHE A 88 19.50 -11.61 14.64
CA PHE A 88 19.77 -12.98 15.07
C PHE A 88 19.15 -13.34 16.45
N LYS A 89 18.70 -14.60 16.61
CA LYS A 89 18.15 -15.16 17.87
C LYS A 89 18.99 -14.72 19.08
N SER A 90 18.32 -14.33 20.17
CA SER A 90 18.99 -13.80 21.37
C SER A 90 20.14 -14.71 21.84
N PRO A 91 21.32 -14.17 22.16
CA PRO A 91 22.45 -14.99 22.64
C PRO A 91 22.15 -15.69 23.98
N ASN A 92 21.16 -15.20 24.75
CA ASN A 92 20.65 -15.89 25.93
C ASN A 92 19.73 -17.07 25.53
N ARG A 93 20.35 -18.24 25.39
CA ARG A 93 19.66 -19.52 25.11
C ARG A 93 19.18 -20.28 26.35
N SER A 94 19.40 -19.76 27.56
CA SER A 94 18.93 -20.41 28.80
C SER A 94 17.57 -19.89 29.24
N THR A 95 17.22 -18.63 28.96
CA THR A 95 15.93 -18.04 29.39
C THR A 95 15.17 -17.26 28.32
N LYS A 96 15.67 -17.10 27.08
CA LYS A 96 14.99 -16.28 26.05
C LYS A 96 14.74 -16.93 24.69
N VAL A 97 15.48 -17.95 24.27
CA VAL A 97 15.28 -18.63 22.97
C VAL A 97 15.56 -20.13 23.07
N LEU A 98 14.87 -20.92 22.23
CA LEU A 98 15.04 -22.37 22.14
C LEU A 98 16.33 -22.80 21.42
N GLY A 99 17.00 -21.88 20.71
CA GLY A 99 18.20 -22.18 19.95
C GLY A 99 18.74 -21.00 19.13
N LYS A 100 19.66 -21.31 18.22
CA LYS A 100 20.27 -20.34 17.28
C LYS A 100 19.60 -20.27 15.90
N LEU A 101 18.69 -21.21 15.61
CA LEU A 101 17.96 -21.29 14.35
C LEU A 101 16.60 -20.61 14.51
N PRO A 102 15.95 -20.16 13.42
CA PRO A 102 14.54 -19.82 13.43
C PRO A 102 13.70 -20.97 14.00
N ASP A 103 12.63 -20.63 14.72
CA ASP A 103 11.62 -21.56 15.22
C ASP A 103 10.21 -21.06 14.81
N LYS A 104 9.17 -21.64 15.42
CA LYS A 104 7.78 -21.34 15.07
C LYS A 104 7.41 -19.86 15.29
N ALA A 105 8.14 -19.12 16.12
CA ALA A 105 7.91 -17.69 16.32
C ALA A 105 8.24 -16.87 15.05
N GLU A 106 9.37 -17.15 14.37
CA GLU A 106 9.69 -16.48 13.11
C GLU A 106 8.75 -16.90 11.99
N GLU A 107 8.38 -18.18 11.92
CA GLU A 107 7.43 -18.67 10.90
C GLU A 107 6.08 -17.94 11.01
N LEU A 108 5.51 -17.86 12.23
CA LEU A 108 4.26 -17.14 12.48
C LEU A 108 4.37 -15.63 12.23
N ALA A 109 5.48 -15.01 12.60
CA ALA A 109 5.70 -13.58 12.35
C ALA A 109 5.81 -13.28 10.84
N LEU A 110 6.52 -14.11 10.07
CA LEU A 110 6.61 -13.99 8.61
C LEU A 110 5.26 -14.26 7.94
N SER A 111 4.48 -15.26 8.41
CA SER A 111 3.12 -15.49 7.93
C SER A 111 2.20 -14.30 8.19
N HIS A 112 2.30 -13.66 9.36
CA HIS A 112 1.52 -12.47 9.70
C HIS A 112 1.88 -11.26 8.81
N LEU A 113 3.18 -11.05 8.55
CA LEU A 113 3.67 -10.02 7.62
C LEU A 113 3.27 -10.29 6.17
N HIS A 114 3.22 -11.55 5.74
CA HIS A 114 2.67 -11.92 4.43
C HIS A 114 1.15 -11.63 4.37
N GLY A 115 0.42 -11.90 5.45
CA GLY A 115 -0.99 -11.53 5.60
C GLY A 115 -1.27 -10.03 5.43
N LEU A 116 -0.36 -9.16 5.88
CA LEU A 116 -0.43 -7.71 5.63
C LEU A 116 -0.33 -7.40 4.13
N CYS A 117 0.66 -7.95 3.42
CA CYS A 117 0.80 -7.76 1.97
C CYS A 117 -0.41 -8.28 1.18
N MET A 118 -1.00 -9.42 1.59
CA MET A 118 -2.21 -9.97 0.98
C MET A 118 -3.44 -9.10 1.26
N ALA A 119 -3.66 -8.67 2.51
CA ALA A 119 -4.78 -7.79 2.87
C ALA A 119 -4.71 -6.40 2.19
N ILE A 120 -3.52 -5.95 1.76
CA ILE A 120 -3.36 -4.77 0.89
C ILE A 120 -3.70 -5.12 -0.57
N ARG A 121 -3.29 -6.29 -1.07
CA ARG A 121 -3.63 -6.75 -2.42
C ARG A 121 -5.14 -6.90 -2.65
N ASP A 122 -5.87 -7.32 -1.63
CA ASP A 122 -7.33 -7.50 -1.67
C ASP A 122 -8.09 -6.17 -1.93
N VAL A 123 -7.52 -5.02 -1.53
CA VAL A 123 -8.09 -3.68 -1.79
C VAL A 123 -7.39 -2.92 -2.93
N TYR A 124 -6.21 -3.37 -3.35
CA TYR A 124 -5.39 -2.70 -4.36
C TYR A 124 -4.53 -3.71 -5.12
N ALA A 125 -4.90 -4.06 -6.35
CA ALA A 125 -4.35 -5.22 -7.08
C ALA A 125 -2.81 -5.29 -7.20
N PRO A 126 -2.05 -4.18 -7.40
CA PRO A 126 -0.58 -4.22 -7.35
C PRO A 126 -0.02 -4.66 -5.98
N GLY A 127 -0.78 -4.44 -4.91
CA GLY A 127 -0.47 -4.87 -3.55
C GLY A 127 0.63 -4.04 -2.89
N ALA A 128 1.38 -4.67 -1.99
CA ALA A 128 2.54 -4.09 -1.33
C ALA A 128 3.71 -5.08 -1.25
N THR A 129 4.93 -4.56 -1.34
CA THR A 129 6.19 -5.32 -1.22
C THR A 129 6.86 -4.95 0.08
N LEU A 130 7.00 -5.91 0.99
CA LEU A 130 7.71 -5.71 2.26
C LEU A 130 9.14 -6.24 2.19
N THR A 131 10.11 -5.34 2.21
CA THR A 131 11.53 -5.66 2.33
C THR A 131 11.92 -5.75 3.80
N ILE A 132 12.22 -6.96 4.28
CA ILE A 132 12.80 -7.18 5.61
C ILE A 132 14.30 -6.87 5.55
N ILE A 133 14.77 -6.04 6.47
CA ILE A 133 16.18 -5.67 6.61
C ILE A 133 16.67 -6.29 7.92
N SER A 134 17.46 -7.36 7.86
CA SER A 134 18.03 -7.97 9.07
C SER A 134 19.16 -7.09 9.61
N ASP A 135 18.90 -6.48 10.75
CA ASP A 135 19.76 -5.51 11.44
C ASP A 135 20.84 -6.18 12.33
N GLY A 136 20.86 -7.51 12.42
CA GLY A 136 21.77 -8.25 13.30
C GLY A 136 23.27 -8.03 13.04
N LEU A 137 23.66 -7.64 11.82
CA LEU A 137 25.05 -7.29 11.47
C LEU A 137 25.44 -5.87 11.89
N VAL A 138 24.48 -4.96 12.10
CA VAL A 138 24.73 -3.55 12.43
C VAL A 138 25.19 -3.38 13.89
N TYR A 139 24.78 -4.31 14.77
CA TYR A 139 25.00 -4.20 16.22
C TYR A 139 26.03 -5.18 16.81
N ASN A 140 26.39 -6.26 16.10
CA ASN A 140 27.37 -7.27 16.56
C ASN A 140 28.78 -7.05 15.96
N GLY A 141 29.22 -5.80 15.83
CA GLY A 141 30.53 -5.43 15.28
C GLY A 141 31.73 -5.63 16.23
N LYS A 142 31.83 -6.76 16.93
CA LYS A 142 32.99 -7.20 17.74
C LYS A 142 33.11 -8.73 17.79
#